data_AF-A0A929UBP3-F1
#
_entry.id   AF-A0A929UBP3-F1
#
_cell.length_a   1.000
_cell.length_b   1.000
_cell.length_c   1.000
_cell.angle_alpha   90.00
_cell.angle_beta   90.00
_cell.angle_gamma   90.00
#
_symmetry.space_group_name_H-M   'P 1'
#
loop_
_entity.id
_entity.type
_entity.pdbx_description
1 polymer ?
#
loop_
_entity_poly.entity_id
_entity_poly.type
_entity_poly.pdbx_seq_one_letter_code
_entity_poly.pdbx_strand_id
1 'polypeptide(L)'
;SLTCTALTRGKHEGVIYGSGGYLVTDGITSFKSFSVYDNHGKRILRKRAKKHKDGYSYELLASASALREQKAECEQMSHESTLKIMNMMDFIRKQIRVSYPGEE
;
A
#
# COMPACT_ATOMS: atom_id res chain seq x y z
N SER A 1 10.48 5.79 -5.69
CA SER A 1 10.88 6.35 -4.38
C SER A 1 9.66 6.34 -3.46
N LEU A 2 9.87 6.20 -2.16
CA LEU A 2 8.80 6.28 -1.15
C LEU A 2 9.07 7.48 -0.25
N THR A 3 8.04 8.28 0.02
CA THR A 3 8.13 9.44 0.91
C THR A 3 7.01 9.38 1.94
N CYS A 4 7.34 9.50 3.22
CA CYS A 4 6.40 9.63 4.32
C CYS A 4 6.72 10.87 5.15
N THR A 5 5.70 11.49 5.73
CA THR A 5 5.85 12.64 6.61
C THR A 5 4.60 12.75 7.49
N ALA A 6 4.81 13.10 8.76
CA ALA A 6 3.72 13.39 9.71
C ALA A 6 3.42 14.88 9.81
N LEU A 7 4.29 15.75 9.28
CA LEU A 7 4.25 17.20 9.49
C LEU A 7 3.55 17.95 8.36
N THR A 8 3.60 17.39 7.15
CA THR A 8 3.07 18.06 5.95
C THR A 8 2.18 17.11 5.16
N ARG A 9 1.26 17.67 4.38
CA ARG A 9 0.39 16.86 3.54
C ARG A 9 1.16 16.42 2.28
N GLY A 10 1.29 15.11 2.11
CA GLY A 10 1.88 14.52 0.90
C GLY A 10 0.90 14.48 -0.27
N LYS A 11 1.37 13.99 -1.42
CA LYS A 11 0.52 13.74 -2.60
C LYS A 11 -0.31 12.45 -2.48
N HIS A 12 0.08 11.53 -1.59
CA HIS A 12 -0.55 10.22 -1.39
C HIS A 12 -0.73 9.40 -2.69
N GLU A 13 0.07 9.67 -3.72
CA GLU A 13 0.02 9.00 -5.02
C GLU A 13 1.01 7.84 -5.07
N GLY A 14 0.64 6.78 -5.78
CA GLY A 14 1.54 5.69 -6.14
C GLY A 14 1.76 5.68 -7.64
N VAL A 15 3.01 5.56 -8.08
CA VAL A 15 3.35 5.48 -9.50
C VAL A 15 4.07 4.17 -9.78
N ILE A 16 3.57 3.42 -10.77
CA ILE A 16 4.15 2.18 -11.26
C ILE A 16 4.61 2.44 -12.69
N TYR A 17 5.91 2.25 -12.95
CA TYR A 17 6.50 2.40 -14.26
C TYR A 17 6.64 1.03 -14.94
N GLY A 18 6.27 0.96 -16.22
CA GLY A 18 6.45 -0.21 -17.07
C GLY A 18 7.04 0.15 -18.42
N SER A 19 7.27 -0.84 -19.27
CA SER A 19 7.85 -0.63 -20.61
C SER A 19 6.94 0.17 -21.56
N GLY A 20 5.62 0.08 -21.38
CA GLY A 20 4.63 0.76 -22.22
C GLY A 20 4.13 2.09 -21.67
N GLY A 21 4.64 2.55 -20.53
CA GLY A 21 4.21 3.80 -19.89
C GLY A 21 4.17 3.68 -18.37
N TYR A 22 3.21 4.36 -17.74
CA TYR A 22 3.12 4.39 -16.28
C TYR A 22 1.68 4.47 -15.78
N LEU A 23 1.46 3.93 -14.59
CA LEU A 23 0.18 3.94 -13.87
C LEU A 23 0.31 4.85 -12.66
N VAL A 24 -0.64 5.77 -12.48
CA VAL A 24 -0.73 6.67 -11.32
C VAL A 24 -2.01 6.36 -10.54
N THR A 25 -1.87 6.07 -9.25
CA THR A 25 -3.00 5.90 -8.31
C THR A 25 -3.28 7.20 -7.56
N ASP A 26 -4.56 7.47 -7.32
CA ASP A 26 -5.05 8.55 -6.48
C ASP A 26 -5.40 7.98 -5.10
N GLY A 27 -4.47 8.16 -4.15
CA GLY A 27 -4.57 7.66 -2.78
C GLY A 27 -4.09 6.22 -2.63
N ILE A 28 -2.90 6.00 -2.07
CA ILE A 28 -2.42 4.65 -1.70
C ILE A 28 -3.23 4.09 -0.51
N THR A 29 -3.45 4.90 0.53
CA THR A 29 -4.18 4.47 1.74
C THR A 29 -5.70 4.54 1.58
N SER A 30 -6.18 5.32 0.61
CA SER A 30 -7.60 5.47 0.30
C SER A 30 -7.77 5.45 -1.21
N PHE A 31 -7.71 4.24 -1.78
CA PHE A 31 -7.76 4.05 -3.23
C PHE A 31 -9.05 4.63 -3.82
N LYS A 32 -8.92 5.74 -4.57
CA LYS A 32 -10.05 6.41 -5.23
C LYS A 32 -10.12 6.11 -6.71
N SER A 33 -8.98 6.11 -7.38
CA SER A 33 -8.89 5.85 -8.80
C SER A 33 -7.47 5.55 -9.23
N PHE A 34 -7.31 5.03 -10.44
CA PHE A 34 -6.03 4.98 -11.12
C PHE A 34 -6.16 5.43 -12.57
N SER A 35 -5.07 5.98 -13.10
CA SER A 35 -4.93 6.39 -14.48
C SER A 35 -3.70 5.72 -15.09
N VAL A 36 -3.82 5.21 -16.32
CA VAL A 36 -2.72 4.62 -17.08
C VAL A 36 -2.38 5.56 -18.22
N TYR A 37 -1.09 5.83 -18.39
CA TYR A 37 -0.52 6.68 -19.43
C TYR A 37 0.41 5.85 -20.31
N ASP A 38 0.45 6.17 -21.60
CA ASP A 38 1.47 5.63 -22.50
C ASP A 38 2.80 6.39 -22.36
N ASN A 39 3.82 5.95 -23.11
CA ASN A 39 5.13 6.61 -23.18
C ASN A 39 5.08 8.03 -23.77
N HIS A 40 3.99 8.41 -24.43
CA HIS A 40 3.78 9.76 -24.97
C HIS A 40 3.01 10.67 -23.99
N GLY A 41 2.72 10.18 -22.77
CA GLY A 41 1.97 10.93 -21.76
C GLY A 41 0.46 11.00 -22.03
N LYS A 42 -0.06 10.26 -23.00
CA LYS A 42 -1.49 10.19 -23.28
C LYS A 42 -2.16 9.22 -22.32
N ARG A 43 -3.22 9.67 -21.65
CA ARG A 43 -4.00 8.83 -20.75
C ARG A 43 -4.80 7.80 -21.55
N ILE A 44 -4.45 6.53 -21.42
CA ILE A 44 -5.11 5.40 -22.10
C ILE A 44 -6.34 4.93 -21.31
N LEU A 45 -6.24 4.90 -19.98
CA LEU A 45 -7.30 4.37 -19.12
C LEU A 45 -7.44 5.22 -17.86
N ARG A 46 -8.68 5.37 -17.40
CA ARG A 46 -8.95 5.83 -16.04
C ARG A 46 -10.10 5.03 -15.46
N LYS A 47 -9.89 4.38 -14.31
CA LYS A 47 -10.95 3.68 -13.59
C LYS A 47 -11.05 4.24 -12.18
N ARG A 48 -12.29 4.43 -11.72
CA ARG A 48 -12.58 4.83 -10.33
C ARG A 48 -12.80 3.57 -9.51
N ALA A 49 -12.34 3.60 -8.28
CA ALA A 49 -12.67 2.61 -7.28
C ALA A 49 -14.18 2.64 -7.01
N LYS A 50 -14.73 1.48 -6.64
CA LYS A 50 -16.10 1.41 -6.14
C LYS A 50 -16.15 2.20 -4.82
N LYS A 51 -17.17 3.04 -4.64
CA LYS A 51 -17.28 3.92 -3.48
C LYS A 51 -17.54 3.06 -2.23
N HIS A 52 -16.51 2.87 -1.40
CA HIS A 52 -16.66 2.22 -0.10
C HIS A 52 -16.74 3.26 1.00
N LYS A 53 -17.64 3.04 1.97
CA LYS A 53 -17.88 3.97 3.09
C LYS A 53 -16.76 3.91 4.12
N ASP A 54 -16.16 2.73 4.33
CA ASP A 54 -15.19 2.50 5.40
C ASP A 54 -13.87 1.92 4.86
N GLY A 55 -12.74 2.46 5.31
CA GLY A 55 -11.40 2.12 4.78
C GLY A 55 -10.92 0.70 5.12
N TYR A 56 -11.46 0.08 6.16
CA TYR A 56 -11.02 -1.21 6.69
C TYR A 56 -11.95 -2.38 6.33
N SER A 57 -13.02 -2.15 5.57
CA SER A 57 -14.00 -3.20 5.29
C SER A 57 -13.38 -4.43 4.62
N TYR A 58 -12.41 -4.23 3.73
CA TYR A 58 -11.75 -5.33 3.04
C TYR A 58 -10.87 -6.17 3.95
N GLU A 59 -10.15 -5.54 4.88
CA GLU A 59 -9.30 -6.24 5.85
C GLU A 59 -10.15 -7.03 6.83
N LEU A 60 -11.27 -6.46 7.29
CA LEU A 60 -12.24 -7.15 8.13
C LEU A 60 -12.83 -8.37 7.41
N LEU A 61 -13.23 -8.21 6.14
CA LEU A 61 -13.79 -9.30 5.34
C LEU A 61 -12.76 -10.40 5.11
N ALA A 62 -11.51 -10.05 4.79
CA ALA A 62 -10.43 -11.02 4.61
C ALA A 62 -10.18 -11.82 5.89
N SER A 63 -10.11 -11.14 7.04
CA SER A 63 -9.93 -11.76 8.35
C SER A 63 -11.10 -12.68 8.72
N ALA A 64 -12.34 -12.23 8.49
CA ALA A 64 -13.53 -13.02 8.75
C ALA A 64 -13.60 -14.27 7.86
N SER A 65 -13.20 -14.17 6.59
CA SER A 65 -13.13 -15.32 5.68
C SER A 65 -12.07 -16.33 6.13
N ALA A 66 -10.87 -15.88 6.50
CA ALA A 66 -9.82 -16.76 7.01
C ALA A 66 -10.26 -17.54 8.25
N LEU A 67 -10.93 -16.87 9.19
CA LEU A 67 -11.50 -17.52 10.39
C LEU A 67 -12.56 -18.57 10.04
N ARG A 68 -13.46 -18.27 9.08
CA ARG A 68 -14.49 -19.22 8.63
C ARG A 68 -13.88 -20.45 7.96
N GLU A 69 -12.79 -20.26 7.22
CA GLU A 69 -12.05 -21.33 6.54
C GLU A 69 -11.04 -22.04 7.46
N GLN A 70 -11.00 -21.70 8.76
CA GLN A 70 -10.07 -22.25 9.74
C GLN A 70 -8.59 -22.10 9.34
N LYS A 71 -8.28 -21.03 8.59
CA LYS A 71 -6.91 -20.69 8.22
C LYS A 71 -6.26 -19.89 9.34
N ALA A 72 -4.98 -20.16 9.58
CA ALA A 72 -4.17 -19.43 10.57
C ALA A 72 -3.78 -18.02 10.10
N GLU A 73 -3.76 -17.79 8.79
CA GLU A 73 -3.36 -16.51 8.18
C GLU A 73 -4.27 -16.11 7.02
N CYS A 74 -4.27 -14.82 6.68
CA CYS A 74 -4.98 -14.29 5.53
C CYS A 74 -4.09 -14.38 4.28
N GLU A 75 -4.63 -14.88 3.17
CA GLU A 75 -3.85 -14.99 1.91
C GLU A 75 -3.36 -13.64 1.39
N GLN A 76 -4.13 -12.57 1.60
CA GLN A 76 -3.75 -11.21 1.19
C GLN A 76 -2.60 -10.63 2.02
N MET A 77 -2.38 -11.13 3.24
CA MET A 77 -1.34 -10.69 4.18
C MET A 77 -0.83 -11.90 4.98
N SER A 78 -0.01 -12.73 4.33
CA SER A 78 0.62 -13.87 5.01
C SER A 78 1.60 -13.40 6.09
N HIS A 79 1.92 -14.29 7.03
CA HIS A 79 2.93 -14.04 8.05
C HIS A 79 4.29 -13.73 7.45
N GLU A 80 4.69 -14.44 6.39
CA GLU A 80 5.93 -14.19 5.66
C GLU A 80 5.98 -12.76 5.10
N SER A 81 4.92 -12.31 4.42
CA SER A 81 4.83 -10.97 3.84
C SER A 81 4.88 -9.89 4.94
N THR A 82 4.20 -10.15 6.06
CA THR A 82 4.19 -9.26 7.22
C THR A 82 5.59 -9.11 7.81
N LEU A 83 6.28 -10.22 8.08
CA LEU A 83 7.66 -10.20 8.58
C LEU A 83 8.61 -9.49 7.62
N LYS A 84 8.46 -9.69 6.31
CA LYS A 84 9.26 -8.98 5.31
C LYS A 84 9.10 -7.46 5.40
N ILE A 85 7.86 -6.97 5.54
CA ILE A 85 7.58 -5.54 5.71
C ILE A 85 8.16 -5.03 7.03
N MET A 86 7.98 -5.75 8.14
CA MET A 86 8.53 -5.37 9.44
C MET A 86 10.06 -5.24 9.40
N ASN A 87 10.76 -6.23 8.82
CA ASN A 87 12.21 -6.18 8.64
C ASN A 87 12.66 -5.00 7.77
N MET A 88 11.91 -4.65 6.72
CA MET A 88 12.19 -3.47 5.89
C MET A 88 11.99 -2.17 6.68
N MET A 89 10.96 -2.07 7.51
CA MET A 89 10.73 -0.91 8.38
C MET A 89 11.89 -0.75 9.38
N ASP A 90 12.31 -1.84 10.01
CA ASP A 90 13.43 -1.83 10.96
C ASP A 90 14.75 -1.43 10.29
N PHE A 91 15.00 -1.93 9.08
CA PHE A 91 16.14 -1.52 8.26
C PHE A 91 16.13 -0.01 8.01
N ILE A 92 14.99 0.56 7.60
CA ILE A 92 14.86 2.01 7.37
C ILE A 92 15.08 2.78 8.68
N ARG A 93 14.47 2.35 9.80
CA ARG A 93 14.62 2.99 11.12
C ARG A 93 16.08 3.07 11.56
N LYS A 94 16.84 1.98 11.38
CA LYS A 94 18.28 1.95 11.64
C LYS A 94 19.05 2.96 10.79
N GLN A 95 18.71 3.12 9.50
CA GLN A 95 19.33 4.10 8.62
C GLN A 95 19.07 5.55 9.06
N ILE A 96 17.87 5.84 9.55
CA ILE A 96 17.49 7.19 10.04
C ILE A 96 17.73 7.40 11.54
N ARG A 97 18.40 6.44 12.21
CA ARG A 97 18.77 6.48 13.63
C ARG A 97 17.58 6.68 14.58
N VAL A 98 16.46 6.03 14.28
CA VAL A 98 15.30 5.97 15.17
C VAL A 98 15.32 4.64 15.91
N SER A 99 15.34 4.69 17.25
CA SER A 99 15.29 3.53 18.14
C SER A 99 14.14 3.71 19.12
N TYR A 100 13.41 2.64 19.41
CA TYR A 100 12.40 2.66 20.48
C TYR A 100 13.01 2.24 21.82
N PRO A 101 12.44 2.66 22.95
CA PRO A 101 12.83 2.15 24.27
C PRO A 101 12.66 0.62 24.31
N GLY A 102 13.74 -0.10 24.66
CA GLY A 102 13.75 -1.56 24.73
C GLY A 102 14.26 -2.28 23.47
N GLU A 103 14.63 -1.54 22.43
CA GLU A 103 15.45 -2.05 21.34
C GLU A 103 16.93 -1.83 21.70
N GLU A 104 17.67 -2.91 21.97
CA GLU A 104 19.13 -2.89 22.15
C GLU A 104 19.87 -2.88 20.80
#